data_AF-A0ABD1E5K4-F1
#
_entry.id   AF-A0ABD1E5K4-F1
#
_cell.length_a   1.000
_cell.length_b   1.000
_cell.length_c   1.000
_cell.angle_alpha   90.00
_cell.angle_beta   90.00
_cell.angle_gamma   90.00
#
_symmetry.space_group_name_H-M   'P 1'
#
loop_
_entity.id
_entity.type
_entity.pdbx_description
1 polymer ?
#
loop_
_entity_poly.entity_id
_entity_poly.type
_entity_poly.pdbx_seq_one_letter_code
_entity_poly.pdbx_strand_id
1 'polypeptide(L)'
;MEDEEEHSTITEKMSESINVEGNCIVTEMISDLLINNEEESLVGIKWYEPRYIGDIKSPDLSSPKRAKRCFMLLKNTVVIQKKKLKALQEKNRRLAKKISTLNELIKHLKRKNLISEERSILDILLRVGDIEKKYLKKLFGILF
;
A
#
# COMPACT_ATOMS: atom_id res chain seq x y z
N MET A 1 -17.18 -44.51 -5.31
CA MET A 1 -18.22 -44.35 -4.30
C MET A 1 -17.63 -44.90 -3.03
N GLU A 2 -17.78 -44.10 -1.97
CA GLU A 2 -17.37 -44.33 -0.58
C GLU A 2 -15.87 -44.13 -0.29
N ASP A 3 -15.41 -43.23 0.58
CA ASP A 3 -15.93 -41.95 1.12
C ASP A 3 -14.71 -41.17 1.66
N GLU A 4 -14.77 -39.85 1.54
CA GLU A 4 -13.92 -38.87 2.20
C GLU A 4 -14.38 -38.72 3.66
N GLU A 5 -13.52 -38.85 4.67
CA GLU A 5 -13.69 -38.19 5.99
C GLU A 5 -12.54 -38.51 6.98
N GLU A 6 -11.40 -37.80 6.88
CA GLU A 6 -10.52 -37.60 8.07
C GLU A 6 -9.88 -36.21 8.04
N HIS A 7 -10.73 -35.18 7.95
CA HIS A 7 -10.37 -33.84 8.40
C HIS A 7 -11.42 -33.36 9.41
N SER A 8 -10.94 -32.83 10.54
CA SER A 8 -11.68 -32.27 11.68
C SER A 8 -11.98 -33.27 12.82
N THR A 9 -11.40 -33.05 14.00
CA THR A 9 -11.99 -33.41 15.31
C THR A 9 -11.19 -32.89 16.52
N ILE A 10 -9.93 -32.42 16.40
CA ILE A 10 -9.21 -31.94 17.60
C ILE A 10 -8.73 -30.50 17.46
N THR A 11 -9.67 -29.64 17.06
CA THR A 11 -9.64 -28.19 17.28
C THR A 11 -10.65 -27.82 18.36
N GLU A 12 -10.63 -28.50 19.50
CA GLU A 12 -11.45 -28.09 20.65
C GLU A 12 -10.98 -28.84 21.89
N LYS A 13 -9.95 -28.32 22.57
CA LYS A 13 -9.73 -28.57 24.00
C LYS A 13 -8.82 -27.49 24.57
N MET A 14 -9.50 -26.51 25.15
CA MET A 14 -9.08 -25.75 26.32
C MET A 14 -7.98 -24.70 26.11
N SER A 15 -8.45 -23.53 25.68
CA SER A 15 -8.21 -22.32 26.44
C SER A 15 -8.51 -22.55 27.92
N GLU A 16 -7.50 -22.48 28.79
CA GLU A 16 -7.62 -21.89 30.13
C GLU A 16 -6.23 -21.73 30.76
N SER A 17 -5.76 -20.48 30.71
CA SER A 17 -4.95 -19.77 31.71
C SER A 17 -4.24 -20.59 32.80
N ILE A 18 -2.91 -20.63 32.76
CA ILE A 18 -2.12 -20.73 34.00
C ILE A 18 -1.13 -19.57 34.03
N ASN A 19 -1.26 -18.84 35.13
CA ASN A 19 -0.68 -17.58 35.46
C ASN A 19 0.84 -17.69 35.73
N VAL A 20 1.53 -16.57 35.53
CA VAL A 20 2.94 -16.35 35.79
C VAL A 20 3.16 -16.30 37.31
N GLU A 21 4.05 -17.12 37.86
CA GLU A 21 5.01 -16.76 38.92
C GLU A 21 5.70 -18.01 39.49
N GLY A 22 7.03 -17.94 39.66
CA GLY A 22 7.77 -18.90 40.47
C GLY A 22 9.12 -19.31 39.89
N ASN A 23 10.17 -18.55 40.23
CA ASN A 23 11.58 -18.92 40.29
C ASN A 23 12.03 -20.24 39.62
N CYS A 24 12.84 -20.14 38.56
CA CYS A 24 13.75 -21.21 38.18
C CYS A 24 15.19 -20.80 38.47
N ILE A 25 15.62 -21.14 39.69
CA ILE A 25 16.96 -21.59 40.07
C ILE A 25 18.12 -20.82 39.40
N VAL A 26 18.42 -19.67 39.99
CA VAL A 26 19.74 -19.06 39.94
C VAL A 26 20.63 -19.90 40.86
N THR A 27 21.58 -20.69 40.32
CA THR A 27 22.88 -20.98 41.01
C THR A 27 23.88 -21.88 40.25
N GLU A 28 23.53 -22.63 39.21
CA GLU A 28 24.52 -23.58 38.61
C GLU A 28 25.27 -23.09 37.35
N MET A 29 25.08 -21.85 36.90
CA MET A 29 25.76 -21.30 35.71
C MET A 29 26.90 -20.31 36.01
N ILE A 30 27.51 -20.36 37.20
CA ILE A 30 28.59 -19.42 37.57
C ILE A 30 30.00 -19.98 37.27
N SER A 31 30.17 -21.26 36.93
CA SER A 31 31.53 -21.83 36.82
C SER A 31 32.30 -21.55 35.52
N ASP A 32 31.66 -20.99 34.48
CA ASP A 32 32.34 -20.67 33.21
C ASP A 32 32.80 -19.21 33.12
N LEU A 33 32.55 -18.41 34.15
CA LEU A 33 33.13 -17.09 34.34
C LEU A 33 34.57 -17.25 34.87
N LEU A 34 35.57 -17.29 33.97
CA LEU A 34 36.90 -16.66 34.12
C LEU A 34 37.91 -17.16 33.06
N ILE A 35 37.94 -16.52 31.89
CA ILE A 35 39.19 -16.33 31.10
C ILE A 35 39.20 -14.89 30.53
N ASN A 36 39.67 -13.98 31.38
CA ASN A 36 40.51 -12.79 31.17
C ASN A 36 40.67 -12.10 29.79
N ASN A 37 40.44 -10.78 29.86
CA ASN A 37 41.19 -9.65 29.29
C ASN A 37 40.96 -9.22 27.84
N GLU A 38 40.18 -8.15 27.68
CA GLU A 38 40.65 -6.88 27.09
C GLU A 38 39.80 -5.73 27.65
N GLU A 39 40.43 -4.90 28.49
CA GLU A 39 39.85 -3.67 29.02
C GLU A 39 39.81 -2.62 27.89
N GLU A 40 38.61 -2.25 27.43
CA GLU A 40 38.43 -0.98 26.70
C GLU A 40 37.32 -0.13 27.34
N SER A 41 37.72 1.09 27.66
CA SER A 41 37.02 2.22 28.30
C SER A 41 35.48 2.22 28.34
N LEU A 42 34.94 2.41 29.54
CA LEU A 42 33.53 2.72 29.80
C LEU A 42 33.19 4.17 29.39
N VAL A 43 33.16 4.44 28.09
CA VAL A 43 32.43 5.59 27.53
C VAL A 43 31.03 5.08 27.20
N GLY A 44 30.01 5.58 27.90
CA GLY A 44 28.62 5.09 27.87
C GLY A 44 28.21 4.44 26.55
N ILE A 45 28.31 3.11 26.48
CA ILE A 45 28.16 2.36 25.23
C ILE A 45 26.67 2.41 24.87
N LYS A 46 26.35 3.28 23.91
CA LYS A 46 25.06 3.23 23.23
C LYS A 46 24.99 1.88 22.54
N TRP A 47 24.23 0.95 23.12
CA TRP A 47 24.01 -0.38 22.55
C TRP A 47 23.62 -0.25 21.07
N TYR A 48 24.37 -0.90 20.19
CA TYR A 48 24.04 -0.98 18.78
C TYR A 48 22.67 -1.66 18.63
N GLU A 49 21.73 -0.98 17.99
CA GLU A 49 20.44 -1.55 17.59
C GLU A 49 20.30 -1.42 16.07
N PRO A 50 19.98 -2.50 15.35
CA PRO A 50 19.80 -2.47 13.91
C PRO A 50 18.63 -1.56 13.55
N ARG A 51 18.81 -0.70 12.54
CA ARG A 51 17.78 0.27 12.12
C ARG A 51 16.85 -0.33 11.06
N TYR A 52 17.41 -1.14 10.17
CA TYR A 52 16.66 -1.82 9.12
C TYR A 52 16.74 -3.34 9.30
N ILE A 53 15.78 -4.07 8.72
CA ILE A 53 15.79 -5.54 8.76
C ILE A 53 17.09 -6.11 8.18
N GLY A 54 17.60 -5.48 7.11
CA GLY A 54 18.84 -5.91 6.45
C GLY A 54 20.11 -5.70 7.27
N ASP A 55 20.04 -4.92 8.36
CA ASP A 55 21.18 -4.69 9.25
C ASP A 55 21.30 -5.77 10.33
N ILE A 56 20.27 -6.63 10.50
CA ILE A 56 20.23 -7.64 11.56
C ILE A 56 21.24 -8.75 11.26
N LYS A 57 22.18 -8.97 12.19
CA LYS A 57 23.19 -10.04 12.10
C LYS A 57 22.97 -11.08 13.19
N SER A 58 23.67 -12.21 13.08
CA SER A 58 23.63 -13.30 14.09
C SER A 58 23.87 -12.81 15.53
N PRO A 59 24.81 -11.88 15.81
CA PRO A 59 25.02 -11.37 17.17
C PRO A 59 23.81 -10.61 17.75
N ASP A 60 22.96 -10.03 16.91
CA ASP A 60 21.75 -9.31 17.32
C ASP A 60 20.60 -10.25 17.71
N LEU A 61 20.76 -11.54 17.45
CA LEU A 61 19.82 -12.61 17.78
C LEU A 61 20.32 -13.51 18.93
N SER A 62 21.54 -13.25 19.42
CA SER A 62 22.23 -14.08 20.43
C SER A 62 21.53 -14.17 21.78
N SER A 63 20.76 -13.15 22.16
CA SER A 63 20.04 -13.10 23.45
C SER A 63 18.54 -12.97 23.21
N PRO A 64 17.68 -13.64 24.00
CA PRO A 64 16.22 -13.52 23.88
C PRO A 64 15.71 -12.07 23.86
N LYS A 65 16.33 -11.19 24.67
CA LYS A 65 15.97 -9.76 24.70
C LYS A 65 16.30 -9.06 23.36
N ARG A 66 17.47 -9.37 22.78
CA ARG A 66 17.90 -8.80 21.49
C ARG A 66 17.06 -9.35 20.33
N ALA A 67 16.82 -10.67 20.31
CA ALA A 67 15.96 -11.32 19.33
C ALA A 67 14.53 -10.75 19.32
N LYS A 68 13.94 -10.53 20.50
CA LYS A 68 12.61 -9.91 20.63
C LYS A 68 12.55 -8.52 20.00
N ARG A 69 13.59 -7.68 20.17
CA ARG A 69 13.65 -6.34 19.55
C ARG A 69 13.73 -6.44 18.01
N CYS A 70 14.61 -7.29 17.50
CA CYS A 70 14.74 -7.54 16.06
C CYS A 70 13.43 -8.05 15.44
N PHE A 71 12.74 -8.94 16.14
CA PHE A 71 11.43 -9.44 15.71
C PHE A 71 10.36 -8.33 15.66
N MET A 72 10.32 -7.44 16.66
CA MET A 72 9.40 -6.30 16.66
C MET A 72 9.69 -5.34 15.50
N LEU A 73 10.96 -5.08 15.20
CA LEU A 73 11.37 -4.31 14.03
C LEU A 73 10.86 -4.94 12.73
N LEU A 74 11.05 -6.25 12.57
CA LEU A 74 10.56 -7.00 11.41
C LEU A 74 9.03 -6.91 11.29
N LYS A 75 8.30 -7.18 12.38
CA LYS A 75 6.84 -7.11 12.43
C LYS A 75 6.33 -5.72 12.02
N ASN A 76 6.89 -4.67 12.60
CA ASN A 76 6.52 -3.29 12.30
C ASN A 76 6.80 -2.94 10.83
N THR A 77 7.97 -3.34 10.32
CA THR A 77 8.36 -3.08 8.94
C THR A 77 7.41 -3.76 7.96
N VAL A 78 7.04 -5.03 8.19
CA VAL A 78 6.06 -5.75 7.37
C VAL A 78 4.71 -5.03 7.36
N VAL A 79 4.23 -4.57 8.52
CA VAL A 79 2.97 -3.81 8.62
C VAL A 79 3.04 -2.51 7.81
N ILE A 80 4.13 -1.75 7.94
CA ILE A 80 4.32 -0.49 7.20
C ILE A 80 4.37 -0.75 5.69
N GLN A 81 5.11 -1.77 5.25
CA GLN A 81 5.20 -2.14 3.84
C GLN A 81 3.84 -2.56 3.28
N LYS A 82 3.07 -3.39 4.00
CA LYS A 82 1.70 -3.76 3.60
C LYS A 82 0.78 -2.54 3.46
N LYS A 83 0.86 -1.59 4.41
CA LYS A 83 0.10 -0.32 4.32
C LYS A 83 0.49 0.49 3.09
N LYS A 84 1.80 0.63 2.81
CA LYS A 84 2.30 1.31 1.60
C LYS A 84 1.80 0.63 0.33
N LEU A 85 1.93 -0.70 0.24
CA LEU A 85 1.46 -1.48 -0.91
C LEU A 85 -0.02 -1.26 -1.17
N LYS A 86 -0.86 -1.38 -0.13
CA LYS A 86 -2.30 -1.12 -0.22
C LYS A 86 -2.59 0.30 -0.73
N ALA A 87 -1.94 1.31 -0.15
CA ALA A 87 -2.13 2.69 -0.57
C ALA A 87 -1.73 2.92 -2.04
N LEU A 88 -0.63 2.31 -2.50
CA LEU A 88 -0.21 2.39 -3.90
C LEU A 88 -1.22 1.70 -4.83
N GLN A 89 -1.70 0.50 -4.48
CA GLN A 89 -2.71 -0.23 -5.24
C GLN A 89 -4.01 0.56 -5.33
N GLU A 90 -4.46 1.17 -4.24
CA GLU A 90 -5.65 2.01 -4.24
C GLU A 90 -5.49 3.25 -5.12
N LYS A 91 -4.34 3.93 -5.06
CA LYS A 91 -4.02 5.06 -5.95
C LYS A 91 -4.06 4.62 -7.42
N ASN A 92 -3.43 3.50 -7.74
CA ASN A 92 -3.42 2.98 -9.10
C ASN A 92 -4.84 2.66 -9.59
N ARG A 93 -5.66 1.99 -8.77
CA ARG A 93 -7.07 1.70 -9.08
C ARG A 93 -7.88 2.98 -9.34
N ARG A 94 -7.69 4.02 -8.52
CA ARG A 94 -8.39 5.31 -8.69
C ARG A 94 -7.97 5.99 -9.99
N LEU A 95 -6.68 5.98 -10.32
CA LEU A 95 -6.16 6.56 -11.57
C LEU A 95 -6.68 5.79 -12.78
N ALA A 96 -6.63 4.46 -12.77
CA ALA A 96 -7.17 3.62 -13.83
C ALA A 96 -8.67 3.88 -14.04
N LYS A 97 -9.45 4.00 -12.96
CA LYS A 97 -10.87 4.34 -13.04
C LYS A 97 -11.08 5.73 -13.65
N LYS A 98 -10.29 6.74 -13.25
CA LYS A 98 -10.36 8.09 -13.82
C LYS A 98 -10.06 8.07 -15.32
N ILE A 99 -9.05 7.33 -15.76
CA ILE A 99 -8.72 7.16 -17.18
C ILE A 99 -9.89 6.51 -17.92
N SER A 100 -10.48 5.44 -17.37
CA SER A 100 -11.66 4.78 -17.97
C SER A 100 -12.81 5.76 -18.14
N THR A 101 -13.17 6.49 -17.08
CA THR A 101 -14.27 7.46 -17.12
C THR A 101 -14.02 8.58 -18.12
N LEU A 102 -12.78 9.10 -18.19
CA LEU A 102 -12.41 10.11 -19.19
C LEU A 102 -12.51 9.57 -20.62
N ASN A 103 -12.04 8.34 -20.85
CA ASN A 103 -12.15 7.69 -22.14
C ASN A 103 -13.61 7.43 -22.54
N GLU A 104 -14.46 7.02 -21.61
CA GLU A 104 -15.90 6.87 -21.81
C GLU A 104 -16.57 8.21 -22.14
N LEU A 105 -16.20 9.28 -21.43
CA LEU A 105 -16.69 10.62 -21.73
C LEU A 105 -16.28 11.06 -23.13
N ILE A 106 -15.02 10.90 -23.51
CA ILE A 106 -14.53 11.22 -24.85
C ILE A 106 -15.31 10.42 -25.90
N LYS A 107 -15.51 9.11 -25.70
CA LYS A 107 -16.31 8.27 -26.60
C LYS A 107 -17.75 8.77 -26.72
N HIS A 108 -18.37 9.18 -25.62
CA HIS A 108 -19.73 9.72 -25.62
C HIS A 108 -19.80 11.08 -26.35
N LEU A 109 -18.85 11.98 -26.11
CA LEU A 109 -18.79 13.28 -26.79
C LEU A 109 -18.52 13.14 -28.29
N LYS A 110 -17.67 12.18 -28.70
CA LYS A 110 -17.46 11.83 -30.10
C LYS A 110 -18.74 11.31 -30.75
N ARG A 111 -19.46 10.37 -30.11
CA ARG A 111 -20.74 9.86 -30.60
C ARG A 111 -21.81 10.94 -30.78
N LYS A 112 -21.79 11.98 -29.94
CA LYS A 112 -22.70 13.13 -30.06
C LYS A 112 -22.23 14.20 -31.05
N ASN A 113 -21.14 13.96 -31.78
CA ASN A 113 -20.51 14.96 -32.66
C ASN A 113 -20.36 16.31 -31.97
N LEU A 114 -19.89 16.30 -30.72
CA LEU A 114 -19.63 17.53 -29.95
C LEU A 114 -18.16 17.95 -30.04
N ILE A 115 -17.27 17.00 -30.29
CA ILE A 115 -15.81 17.21 -30.35
C ILE A 115 -15.17 16.60 -31.61
N SER A 116 -16.00 16.11 -32.54
CA SER A 116 -15.54 15.66 -33.87
C SER A 116 -15.23 16.88 -34.74
N GLU A 117 -14.27 16.77 -35.66
CA GLU A 117 -13.96 17.84 -36.63
C GLU A 117 -15.18 18.20 -37.49
N GLU A 118 -16.07 17.25 -37.74
CA GLU A 118 -17.36 17.47 -38.41
C GLU A 118 -18.24 18.49 -37.67
N ARG A 119 -18.14 18.59 -36.34
CA ARG A 119 -18.86 19.60 -35.57
C ARG A 119 -18.34 21.00 -35.88
N SER A 120 -17.03 21.16 -36.04
CA SER A 120 -16.42 22.43 -36.44
C SER A 120 -16.90 22.85 -37.82
N ILE A 121 -17.04 21.91 -38.76
CA ILE A 121 -17.59 22.17 -40.10
C ILE A 121 -19.07 22.57 -40.02
N LEU A 122 -19.88 21.86 -39.23
CA LEU A 122 -21.29 22.21 -38.97
C LEU A 122 -21.45 23.61 -38.34
N ASP A 123 -20.60 23.98 -37.39
CA ASP A 123 -20.62 25.30 -36.75
C ASP A 123 -20.27 26.41 -37.76
N ILE A 124 -19.29 26.16 -38.63
CA ILE A 124 -18.95 27.08 -39.73
C ILE A 124 -20.12 27.22 -40.69
N LEU A 125 -20.76 26.13 -41.12
CA LEU A 125 -21.91 26.18 -42.03
C LEU A 125 -23.09 26.94 -41.43
N LEU A 126 -23.41 26.70 -40.16
CA LEU A 126 -24.45 27.42 -39.43
C LEU A 126 -24.17 28.93 -39.39
N ARG A 127 -22.93 29.32 -39.10
CA ARG A 127 -22.52 30.73 -39.11
C ARG A 127 -22.61 31.36 -40.49
N VAL A 128 -22.24 30.64 -41.55
CA VAL A 128 -22.37 31.12 -42.94
C VAL A 128 -23.84 31.38 -43.26
N GLY A 129 -24.74 30.47 -42.90
CA GLY A 129 -26.19 30.67 -43.08
C GLY A 129 -26.74 31.88 -42.32
N ASP A 130 -26.28 32.12 -41.09
CA ASP A 130 -26.66 33.31 -40.32
C ASP A 130 -26.14 34.60 -40.95
N ILE A 131 -24.94 34.56 -41.53
CA ILE A 131 -24.35 35.67 -42.26
C ILE A 131 -25.16 35.98 -43.53
N GLU A 132 -25.51 34.98 -44.33
CA GLU A 132 -26.33 35.15 -45.53
C GLU A 132 -27.69 35.77 -45.21
N LYS A 133 -28.39 35.26 -44.19
CA LYS A 133 -29.66 35.82 -43.71
C LYS A 133 -29.50 37.29 -43.28
N LYS A 134 -28.40 37.62 -42.60
CA LYS A 134 -28.09 39.00 -42.18
C LYS A 134 -27.87 39.91 -43.38
N TYR A 135 -27.18 39.46 -44.43
CA TYR A 135 -26.98 40.23 -45.66
C TYR A 135 -28.28 40.42 -46.44
N LEU A 136 -29.09 39.37 -46.60
CA LEU A 136 -30.37 39.45 -47.29
C LEU A 136 -31.35 40.38 -46.58
N LYS A 137 -31.41 40.33 -45.25
CA LYS A 137 -32.19 41.27 -44.44
C LYS A 137 -31.74 42.71 -44.64
N LYS A 138 -30.42 42.95 -44.79
CA LYS A 138 -29.87 44.29 -45.01
C LYS A 138 -30.12 44.83 -46.42
N LEU A 139 -30.05 43.99 -47.44
CA LEU A 139 -30.22 44.38 -48.84
C LEU A 139 -31.68 44.50 -49.26
N PHE A 140 -32.53 43.60 -48.80
CA PHE A 140 -33.90 43.46 -49.29
C PHE A 140 -34.97 43.71 -48.22
N GLY A 141 -34.58 43.94 -46.95
CA GLY A 141 -35.54 44.16 -45.85
C GLY A 141 -36.36 42.93 -45.46
N ILE A 142 -36.03 41.75 -46.02
CA ILE A 142 -36.80 40.51 -45.83
C ILE A 142 -36.51 39.95 -44.43
N LEU A 143 -37.56 39.63 -43.67
CA LEU A 143 -37.49 38.92 -42.40
C LEU A 143 -37.71 37.42 -42.67
N PHE A 144 -36.70 36.60 -42.41
CA PHE A 144 -36.79 35.14 -42.41
C PHE A 144 -36.91 34.61 -40.99
#